data_AF-A0A812VHT1-F1
#
_entry.id   AF-A0A812VHT1-F1
#
_cell.length_a   1.000
_cell.length_b   1.000
_cell.length_c   1.000
_cell.angle_alpha   90.00
_cell.angle_beta   90.00
_cell.angle_gamma   90.00
#
_symmetry.space_group_name_H-M   'P 1'
#
loop_
_entity.id
_entity.type
_entity.pdbx_description
1 polymer ?
#
loop_
_entity_poly.entity_id
_entity_poly.type
_entity_poly.pdbx_seq_one_letter_code
_entity_poly.pdbx_strand_id
1 'polypeptide(L)'
;MSSAALSHHFGQGQSSEKGGVLGGVLTVSPAHRNTRKVLEILKEGCGIVGDEMRLQGWSVIIFNVYLQSGSSLQGEVNSNIFAKFLSVVQGLAVPWIAVGDFNVPAEDLAGTTIPSEAKAALVVPPEPTTDHGATLDYALVSKQLSGLISISVRWDVPFRPHGLLQLSVEGSCDMTFPQLPRYKQIPEKPVQPFQYDQVLSPLVWDGQHVHDSASCRFAAWSAAVGLAFDIQDGHVVRSFRQLDLRSRLFVGFVVR
;
A
#
# COMPACT_ATOMS: atom_id res chain seq x y z
N MET A 1 11.91 -10.47 18.39
CA MET A 1 12.10 -9.81 17.08
C MET A 1 10.91 -10.18 16.21
N SER A 2 10.09 -9.21 15.81
CA SER A 2 8.97 -9.46 14.89
C SER A 2 9.56 -9.78 13.51
N SER A 3 9.16 -10.88 12.90
CA SER A 3 9.44 -11.12 11.48
C SER A 3 8.71 -10.06 10.63
N ALA A 4 9.33 -9.63 9.54
CA ALA A 4 8.74 -8.75 8.54
C ALA A 4 8.34 -9.58 7.31
N ALA A 5 7.17 -9.31 6.74
CA ALA A 5 6.79 -9.71 5.40
C ALA A 5 7.26 -8.62 4.42
N LEU A 6 7.85 -9.06 3.30
CA LEU A 6 8.30 -8.20 2.21
C LEU A 6 7.51 -8.55 0.95
N SER A 7 6.95 -7.54 0.29
CA SER A 7 6.31 -7.67 -1.02
C SER A 7 7.04 -6.77 -2.02
N HIS A 8 7.86 -7.37 -2.89
CA HIS A 8 8.67 -6.67 -3.88
C HIS A 8 7.98 -6.65 -5.25
N HIS A 9 7.89 -5.47 -5.86
CA HIS A 9 7.25 -5.30 -7.16
C HIS A 9 8.11 -4.41 -8.06
N PHE A 10 8.87 -5.06 -8.95
CA PHE A 10 9.56 -4.40 -10.06
C PHE A 10 8.76 -4.61 -11.35
N GLY A 11 8.72 -3.58 -12.20
CA GLY A 11 8.30 -3.79 -13.59
C GLY A 11 9.25 -4.77 -14.28
N GLN A 12 8.75 -5.52 -15.27
CA GLN A 12 9.61 -6.35 -16.12
C GLN A 12 10.72 -5.47 -16.70
N GLY A 13 11.97 -5.80 -16.36
CA GLY A 13 13.13 -4.95 -16.60
C GLY A 13 13.30 -4.60 -18.08
N GLN A 14 12.92 -3.38 -18.44
CA GLN A 14 13.44 -2.68 -19.60
C GLN A 14 14.45 -1.64 -19.07
N SER A 15 15.57 -1.45 -19.74
CA SER A 15 16.52 -0.41 -19.37
C SER A 15 15.91 0.95 -19.68
N SER A 16 15.97 1.91 -18.77
CA SER A 16 15.73 3.30 -19.16
C SER A 16 16.82 3.74 -20.13
N GLU A 17 16.48 4.61 -21.08
CA GLU A 17 17.44 5.17 -22.05
C GLU A 17 18.62 5.91 -21.39
N LYS A 18 18.50 6.23 -20.09
CA LYS A 18 19.53 6.89 -19.27
C LYS A 18 20.39 5.90 -18.45
N GLY A 19 20.31 4.59 -18.73
CA GLY A 19 21.12 3.58 -18.04
C GLY A 19 20.65 3.25 -16.61
N GLY A 20 19.45 3.69 -16.23
CA GLY A 20 18.78 3.29 -14.99
C GLY A 20 17.91 2.04 -15.18
N VAL A 21 17.70 1.27 -14.11
CA VAL A 21 16.65 0.25 -14.07
C VAL A 21 15.30 0.96 -13.94
N LEU A 22 14.24 0.48 -14.61
CA LEU A 22 12.88 0.99 -14.36
C LEU A 22 12.56 0.98 -12.86
N GLY A 23 11.78 1.98 -12.43
CA GLY A 23 11.35 2.13 -11.04
C GLY A 23 10.59 0.91 -10.50
N GLY A 24 10.44 0.88 -9.18
CA GLY A 24 9.75 -0.19 -8.47
C GLY A 24 9.17 0.30 -7.16
N VAL A 25 8.25 -0.50 -6.60
CA VAL A 25 7.65 -0.22 -5.29
C VAL A 25 7.86 -1.42 -4.37
N LEU A 26 7.98 -1.13 -3.08
CA LEU A 26 8.23 -2.12 -2.04
C LEU A 26 7.28 -1.88 -0.86
N THR A 27 6.52 -2.91 -0.51
CA THR A 27 5.77 -2.92 0.75
C THR A 27 6.53 -3.76 1.78
N VAL A 28 6.77 -3.17 2.95
CA VAL A 28 7.30 -3.86 4.12
C VAL A 28 6.22 -3.85 5.20
N SER A 29 5.96 -4.96 5.86
CA SER A 29 5.01 -5.02 6.99
C SER A 29 5.40 -6.07 8.04
N PRO A 30 4.92 -5.98 9.29
CA PRO A 30 5.09 -7.06 10.26
C PRO A 30 4.35 -8.32 9.79
N ALA A 31 4.97 -9.49 9.93
CA ALA A 31 4.42 -10.75 9.42
C ALA A 31 3.00 -11.06 9.95
N HIS A 32 2.71 -10.69 11.20
CA HIS A 32 1.40 -10.90 11.82
C HIS A 32 0.26 -10.09 11.16
N ARG A 33 0.58 -9.16 10.26
CA ARG A 33 -0.41 -8.38 9.49
C ARG A 33 -0.95 -9.11 8.27
N ASN A 34 -0.46 -10.32 7.98
CA ASN A 34 -0.92 -11.17 6.88
C ASN A 34 -1.04 -10.39 5.55
N THR A 35 -0.03 -9.58 5.25
CA THR A 35 -0.01 -8.76 4.03
C THR A 35 0.08 -9.64 2.81
N ARG A 36 -0.73 -9.35 1.80
CA ARG A 36 -0.70 -10.03 0.50
C ARG A 36 -0.94 -9.06 -0.64
N LYS A 37 -0.26 -9.27 -1.76
CA LYS A 37 -0.54 -8.57 -3.01
C LYS A 37 -1.95 -8.90 -3.50
N VAL A 38 -2.71 -7.89 -3.90
CA VAL A 38 -4.06 -8.04 -4.46
C VAL A 38 -4.22 -7.39 -5.83
N LEU A 39 -3.37 -6.43 -6.19
CA LEU A 39 -3.47 -5.72 -7.47
C LEU A 39 -2.09 -5.27 -7.95
N GLU A 40 -1.91 -5.26 -9.27
CA GLU A 40 -0.79 -4.58 -9.94
C GLU A 40 -1.26 -3.95 -11.25
N ILE A 41 -1.07 -2.64 -11.37
CA ILE A 41 -1.33 -1.87 -12.57
C ILE A 41 -0.01 -1.24 -12.97
N LEU A 42 0.66 -1.78 -13.98
CA LEU A 42 1.94 -1.24 -14.47
C LEU A 42 1.81 -0.78 -15.93
N LYS A 43 2.50 0.30 -16.26
CA LYS A 43 2.76 0.76 -17.62
C LYS A 43 4.10 1.48 -17.64
N GLU A 44 5.01 1.03 -18.50
CA GLU A 44 6.32 1.68 -18.74
C GLU A 44 7.16 1.92 -17.46
N GLY A 45 7.14 0.95 -16.52
CA GLY A 45 7.88 1.03 -15.25
C GLY A 45 7.25 1.94 -14.19
N CYS A 46 6.10 2.53 -14.48
CA CYS A 46 5.27 3.27 -13.54
C CYS A 46 4.02 2.45 -13.22
N GLY A 47 3.36 2.73 -12.11
CA GLY A 47 2.14 2.04 -11.76
C GLY A 47 1.64 2.21 -10.34
N ILE A 48 0.66 1.37 -10.03
CA ILE A 48 0.02 1.25 -8.73
C ILE A 48 0.03 -0.21 -8.33
N VAL A 49 0.55 -0.52 -7.16
CA VAL A 49 0.55 -1.88 -6.59
C VAL A 49 -0.20 -1.90 -5.28
N GLY A 50 -1.21 -2.75 -5.20
CA GLY A 50 -2.09 -2.87 -4.03
C GLY A 50 -1.76 -4.11 -3.21
N ASP A 51 -1.52 -3.90 -1.91
CA ASP A 51 -1.39 -4.94 -0.91
C ASP A 51 -2.54 -4.85 0.11
N GLU A 52 -3.23 -5.95 0.33
CA GLU A 52 -4.20 -6.06 1.42
C GLU A 52 -3.47 -6.39 2.72
N MET A 53 -3.77 -5.63 3.77
CA MET A 53 -3.24 -5.79 5.11
C MET A 53 -4.36 -6.01 6.12
N ARG A 54 -4.12 -6.87 7.11
CA ARG A 54 -5.04 -7.06 8.24
C ARG A 54 -4.71 -6.12 9.41
N LEU A 55 -5.66 -5.25 9.74
CA LEU A 55 -5.60 -4.30 10.85
C LEU A 55 -6.75 -4.60 11.81
N GLN A 56 -6.44 -5.14 12.99
CA GLN A 56 -7.42 -5.44 14.06
C GLN A 56 -8.66 -6.22 13.56
N GLY A 57 -8.44 -7.22 12.71
CA GLY A 57 -9.51 -8.05 12.12
C GLY A 57 -10.09 -7.53 10.79
N TRP A 58 -9.82 -6.27 10.44
CA TRP A 58 -10.29 -5.66 9.20
C TRP A 58 -9.27 -5.75 8.07
N SER A 59 -9.76 -5.77 6.84
CA SER A 59 -8.92 -5.63 5.64
C SER A 59 -8.84 -4.17 5.25
N VAL A 60 -7.62 -3.68 5.00
CA VAL A 60 -7.35 -2.39 4.37
C VAL A 60 -6.40 -2.64 3.20
N ILE A 61 -6.64 -1.99 2.06
CA ILE A 61 -5.73 -2.09 0.91
C ILE A 61 -4.82 -0.87 0.88
N ILE A 62 -3.52 -1.09 0.86
CA ILE A 62 -2.52 -0.05 0.67
C ILE A 62 -2.03 -0.12 -0.78
N PHE A 63 -2.25 0.94 -1.53
CA PHE A 63 -1.77 1.10 -2.89
C PHE A 63 -0.50 1.96 -2.87
N ASN A 64 0.63 1.39 -3.27
CA ASN A 64 1.84 2.14 -3.53
C ASN A 64 1.75 2.75 -4.93
N VAL A 65 1.90 4.06 -5.02
CA VAL A 65 1.79 4.83 -6.26
C VAL A 65 3.18 5.27 -6.71
N TYR A 66 3.49 5.04 -7.98
CA TYR A 66 4.66 5.62 -8.64
C TYR A 66 4.31 5.96 -10.09
N LEU A 67 4.06 7.24 -10.39
CA LEU A 67 3.63 7.67 -11.73
C LEU A 67 4.80 8.17 -12.58
N GLN A 68 4.56 8.33 -13.88
CA GLN A 68 5.58 8.76 -14.82
C GLN A 68 5.98 10.22 -14.57
N SER A 69 7.26 10.40 -14.26
CA SER A 69 7.87 11.72 -14.07
C SER A 69 7.87 12.54 -15.37
N GLY A 70 7.63 13.84 -15.25
CA GLY A 70 7.58 14.77 -16.39
C GLY A 70 6.35 14.62 -17.29
N SER A 71 5.42 13.71 -16.99
CA SER A 71 4.14 13.57 -17.69
C SER A 71 3.01 14.19 -16.87
N SER A 72 2.04 14.81 -17.54
CA SER A 72 0.80 15.22 -16.88
C SER A 72 -0.08 14.02 -16.53
N LEU A 73 -1.12 14.26 -15.72
CA LEU A 73 -2.15 13.26 -15.40
C LEU A 73 -2.90 12.77 -16.66
N GLN A 74 -3.05 13.64 -17.67
CA GLN A 74 -3.70 13.33 -18.94
C GLN A 74 -2.75 12.69 -19.96
N GLY A 75 -1.44 12.62 -19.65
CA GLY A 75 -0.48 11.90 -20.47
C GLY A 75 -0.85 10.42 -20.61
N GLU A 76 -0.41 9.80 -21.70
CA GLU A 76 -0.87 8.47 -22.09
C GLU A 76 -0.59 7.39 -21.02
N VAL A 77 0.52 7.50 -20.28
CA VAL A 77 0.87 6.52 -19.24
C VAL A 77 0.02 6.72 -17.99
N ASN A 78 0.07 7.91 -17.41
CA ASN A 78 -0.59 8.24 -16.15
C ASN A 78 -2.13 8.12 -16.25
N SER A 79 -2.72 8.58 -17.35
CA SER A 79 -4.17 8.45 -17.58
C SER A 79 -4.64 7.00 -17.65
N ASN A 80 -3.88 6.12 -18.31
CA ASN A 80 -4.18 4.69 -18.37
C ASN A 80 -4.06 4.01 -17.00
N ILE A 81 -3.05 4.38 -16.20
CA ILE A 81 -2.89 3.88 -14.83
C ILE A 81 -4.11 4.29 -13.99
N PHE A 82 -4.49 5.58 -14.03
CA PHE A 82 -5.64 6.08 -13.28
C PHE A 82 -6.98 5.50 -13.72
N ALA A 83 -7.21 5.32 -15.02
CA ALA A 83 -8.45 4.72 -15.52
C ALA A 83 -8.65 3.29 -14.96
N LYS A 84 -7.58 2.49 -14.97
CA LYS A 84 -7.60 1.14 -14.37
C LYS A 84 -7.77 1.20 -12.85
N PHE A 85 -7.07 2.13 -12.19
CA PHE A 85 -7.18 2.32 -10.74
C PHE A 85 -8.61 2.68 -10.33
N LEU A 86 -9.24 3.64 -11.02
CA LEU A 86 -10.62 4.05 -10.80
C LEU A 86 -11.59 2.88 -10.94
N SER A 87 -11.44 2.07 -11.99
CA SER A 87 -12.25 0.87 -12.20
C SER A 87 -12.13 -0.12 -11.03
N VAL A 88 -10.94 -0.27 -10.45
CA VAL A 88 -10.73 -1.16 -9.31
C VAL A 88 -11.33 -0.58 -8.03
N VAL A 89 -11.00 0.67 -7.67
CA VAL A 89 -11.42 1.23 -6.39
C VAL A 89 -12.93 1.45 -6.28
N GLN A 90 -13.61 1.65 -7.40
CA GLN A 90 -15.08 1.71 -7.43
C GLN A 90 -15.75 0.38 -7.06
N GLY A 91 -15.06 -0.75 -7.27
CA GLY A 91 -15.54 -2.09 -6.92
C GLY A 91 -15.13 -2.57 -5.52
N LEU A 92 -14.30 -1.82 -4.79
CA LEU A 92 -13.81 -2.25 -3.47
C LEU A 92 -14.87 -2.03 -2.39
N ALA A 93 -15.09 -3.08 -1.58
CA ALA A 93 -15.92 -3.03 -0.38
C ALA A 93 -15.11 -2.75 0.91
N VAL A 94 -13.79 -2.59 0.79
CA VAL A 94 -12.85 -2.38 1.90
C VAL A 94 -12.22 -0.98 1.80
N PRO A 95 -11.82 -0.38 2.94
CA PRO A 95 -11.03 0.85 2.91
C PRO A 95 -9.71 0.65 2.21
N TRP A 96 -9.26 1.76 1.62
CA TRP A 96 -7.98 1.80 0.94
C TRP A 96 -7.31 3.14 1.11
N ILE A 97 -5.98 3.11 1.00
CA ILE A 97 -5.07 4.25 1.01
C ILE A 97 -4.15 4.08 -0.19
N ALA A 98 -4.15 5.03 -1.12
CA ALA A 98 -3.19 5.11 -2.20
C ALA A 98 -2.19 6.21 -1.89
N VAL A 99 -0.91 5.88 -1.81
CA VAL A 99 0.13 6.75 -1.30
C VAL A 99 1.42 6.47 -2.06
N GLY A 100 2.19 7.53 -2.33
CA GLY A 100 3.47 7.42 -3.00
C GLY A 100 3.82 8.64 -3.80
N ASP A 101 4.78 8.47 -4.70
CA ASP A 101 5.25 9.52 -5.60
C ASP A 101 4.32 9.59 -6.82
N PHE A 102 3.43 10.56 -6.80
CA PHE A 102 2.51 10.80 -7.91
C PHE A 102 3.21 11.53 -9.07
N ASN A 103 4.45 12.00 -8.92
CA ASN A 103 5.21 12.72 -9.93
C ASN A 103 4.48 13.92 -10.58
N VAL A 104 3.39 14.37 -9.94
CA VAL A 104 2.55 15.51 -10.33
C VAL A 104 2.17 16.28 -9.06
N PRO A 105 2.09 17.62 -9.11
CA PRO A 105 1.66 18.42 -7.97
C PRO A 105 0.27 18.01 -7.46
N ALA A 106 0.08 18.07 -6.13
CA ALA A 106 -1.19 17.67 -5.50
C ALA A 106 -2.37 18.55 -5.95
N GLU A 107 -2.12 19.83 -6.22
CA GLU A 107 -3.08 20.79 -6.76
C GLU A 107 -3.60 20.41 -8.15
N ASP A 108 -2.75 19.83 -9.00
CA ASP A 108 -3.14 19.38 -10.33
C ASP A 108 -4.11 18.20 -10.23
N LEU A 109 -3.85 17.26 -9.31
CA LEU A 109 -4.75 16.14 -9.04
C LEU A 109 -6.06 16.61 -8.39
N ALA A 110 -6.00 17.56 -7.45
CA ALA A 110 -7.18 18.17 -6.82
C ALA A 110 -8.10 18.87 -7.83
N GLY A 111 -7.52 19.43 -8.90
CA GLY A 111 -8.26 20.06 -10.00
C GLY A 111 -8.97 19.08 -10.94
N THR A 112 -8.80 17.77 -10.78
CA THR A 112 -9.43 16.73 -11.63
C THR A 112 -10.70 16.13 -11.02
N THR A 113 -11.38 15.26 -11.78
CA THR A 113 -12.49 14.44 -11.28
C THR A 113 -12.03 13.16 -10.59
N ILE A 114 -10.73 12.83 -10.60
CA ILE A 114 -10.22 11.57 -10.05
C ILE A 114 -10.60 11.39 -8.57
N PRO A 115 -10.40 12.38 -7.67
CA PRO A 115 -10.78 12.21 -6.26
C PRO A 115 -12.27 11.97 -6.06
N SER A 116 -13.12 12.68 -6.81
CA SER A 116 -14.58 12.55 -6.67
C SER A 116 -15.10 11.22 -7.24
N GLU A 117 -14.59 10.79 -8.40
CA GLU A 117 -14.91 9.49 -9.01
C GLU A 117 -14.42 8.31 -8.17
N ALA A 118 -13.26 8.44 -7.53
CA ALA A 118 -12.72 7.45 -6.61
C ALA A 118 -13.45 7.43 -5.24
N LYS A 119 -14.35 8.39 -4.98
CA LYS A 119 -14.92 8.64 -3.65
C LYS A 119 -13.82 8.73 -2.60
N ALA A 120 -12.78 9.50 -2.92
CA ALA A 120 -11.58 9.65 -2.12
C ALA A 120 -11.42 11.08 -1.60
N ALA A 121 -10.63 11.22 -0.55
CA ALA A 121 -10.11 12.50 -0.07
C ALA A 121 -8.62 12.57 -0.41
N LEU A 122 -8.17 13.75 -0.84
CA LEU A 122 -6.76 14.04 -1.02
C LEU A 122 -6.17 14.47 0.32
N VAL A 123 -5.05 13.85 0.71
CA VAL A 123 -4.33 14.12 1.96
C VAL A 123 -2.92 14.53 1.59
N VAL A 124 -2.65 15.83 1.76
CA VAL A 124 -1.39 16.47 1.33
C VAL A 124 -0.58 16.86 2.56
N PRO A 125 0.74 16.60 2.59
CA PRO A 125 1.58 17.09 3.68
C PRO A 125 1.61 18.61 3.74
N PRO A 126 1.77 19.21 4.94
CA PRO A 126 1.82 20.66 5.10
C PRO A 126 3.12 21.29 4.57
N GLU A 127 4.12 20.47 4.26
CA GLU A 127 5.44 20.86 3.80
C GLU A 127 5.79 20.14 2.48
N PRO A 128 6.72 20.68 1.67
CA PRO A 128 7.19 20.02 0.47
C PRO A 128 7.78 18.62 0.74
N THR A 129 7.64 17.73 -0.23
CA THR A 129 8.14 16.35 -0.16
C THR A 129 9.42 16.12 -0.95
N THR A 130 9.87 17.10 -1.73
CA THR A 130 11.17 17.09 -2.40
C THR A 130 12.08 18.21 -1.88
N ASP A 131 13.39 17.97 -1.91
CA ASP A 131 14.40 18.95 -1.47
C ASP A 131 14.48 20.20 -2.37
N HIS A 132 13.80 20.16 -3.52
CA HIS A 132 13.59 21.29 -4.44
C HIS A 132 12.29 22.06 -4.17
N GLY A 133 11.53 21.70 -3.14
CA GLY A 133 10.34 22.44 -2.70
C GLY A 133 9.03 22.05 -3.39
N ALA A 134 8.99 20.94 -4.12
CA ALA A 134 7.75 20.42 -4.71
C ALA A 134 7.04 19.42 -3.78
N THR A 135 5.71 19.33 -3.90
CA THR A 135 4.87 18.35 -3.19
C THR A 135 4.35 17.32 -4.18
N LEU A 136 5.15 16.27 -4.41
CA LEU A 136 4.84 15.19 -5.37
C LEU A 136 4.39 13.90 -4.67
N ASP A 137 4.86 13.70 -3.44
CA ASP A 137 4.40 12.61 -2.58
C ASP A 137 3.19 13.04 -1.73
N TYR A 138 2.09 12.31 -1.84
CA TYR A 138 0.87 12.54 -1.04
C TYR A 138 0.02 11.27 -1.04
N ALA A 139 -1.19 11.35 -0.48
CA ALA A 139 -2.12 10.24 -0.46
C ALA A 139 -3.53 10.59 -0.97
N LEU A 140 -4.14 9.64 -1.67
CA LEU A 140 -5.58 9.54 -1.87
C LEU A 140 -6.11 8.48 -0.90
N VAL A 141 -7.14 8.81 -0.13
CA VAL A 141 -7.70 7.88 0.86
C VAL A 141 -9.18 7.71 0.61
N SER A 142 -9.69 6.49 0.77
CA SER A 142 -11.14 6.25 0.72
C SER A 142 -11.86 7.22 1.68
N LYS A 143 -12.99 7.80 1.26
CA LYS A 143 -13.65 8.90 2.00
C LYS A 143 -14.01 8.55 3.46
N GLN A 144 -14.22 7.28 3.77
CA GLN A 144 -14.45 6.80 5.14
C GLN A 144 -13.25 6.94 6.09
N LEU A 145 -12.03 7.07 5.54
CA LEU A 145 -10.81 7.37 6.30
C LEU A 145 -10.52 8.88 6.34
N SER A 146 -11.31 9.71 5.66
CA SER A 146 -11.12 11.15 5.64
C SER A 146 -11.23 11.72 7.05
N GLY A 147 -10.24 12.53 7.46
CA GLY A 147 -10.18 13.11 8.81
C GLY A 147 -9.61 12.18 9.88
N LEU A 148 -9.37 10.90 9.57
CA LEU A 148 -8.64 9.97 10.44
C LEU A 148 -7.15 9.91 10.08
N ILE A 149 -6.76 10.46 8.94
CA ILE A 149 -5.39 10.42 8.44
C ILE A 149 -4.69 11.73 8.76
N SER A 150 -3.56 11.64 9.45
CA SER A 150 -2.56 12.69 9.52
C SER A 150 -1.35 12.31 8.66
N ILE A 151 -0.68 13.32 8.09
CA ILE A 151 0.44 13.14 7.17
C ILE A 151 1.53 14.16 7.50
N SER A 152 2.79 13.75 7.42
CA SER A 152 3.96 14.59 7.71
C SER A 152 5.16 14.12 6.89
N VAL A 153 6.19 14.97 6.74
CA VAL A 153 7.42 14.63 6.01
C VAL A 153 8.57 14.47 6.99
N ARG A 154 9.41 13.47 6.76
CA ARG A 154 10.61 13.16 7.55
C ARG A 154 11.84 13.26 6.65
N TRP A 155 12.68 14.23 6.95
CA TRP A 155 13.91 14.50 6.20
C TRP A 155 15.15 13.80 6.77
N ASP A 156 15.05 13.26 7.99
CA ASP A 156 16.06 12.47 8.71
C ASP A 156 16.18 11.04 8.17
N VAL A 157 16.22 10.93 6.84
CA VAL A 157 16.28 9.68 6.08
C VAL A 157 17.47 9.70 5.13
N PRO A 158 18.09 8.54 4.86
CA PRO A 158 19.34 8.46 4.08
C PRO A 158 19.11 8.59 2.56
N PHE A 159 17.87 8.79 2.11
CA PHE A 159 17.50 8.91 0.71
C PHE A 159 17.07 10.34 0.36
N ARG A 160 17.31 10.69 -0.90
CA ARG A 160 17.06 11.99 -1.54
C ARG A 160 16.73 11.72 -3.02
N PRO A 161 16.04 12.63 -3.74
CA PRO A 161 15.63 13.98 -3.32
C PRO A 161 14.34 14.04 -2.48
N HIS A 162 13.65 12.91 -2.29
CA HIS A 162 12.38 12.85 -1.56
C HIS A 162 12.58 12.68 -0.05
N GLY A 163 11.70 13.31 0.73
CA GLY A 163 11.51 13.03 2.15
C GLY A 163 10.65 11.78 2.35
N LEU A 164 10.72 11.18 3.53
CA LEU A 164 9.83 10.09 3.90
C LEU A 164 8.45 10.64 4.25
N LEU A 165 7.42 10.16 3.56
CA LEU A 165 6.03 10.48 3.88
C LEU A 165 5.53 9.58 5.03
N GLN A 166 5.28 10.17 6.19
CA GLN A 166 4.76 9.47 7.36
C GLN A 166 3.26 9.70 7.49
N LEU A 167 2.47 8.62 7.40
CA LEU A 167 1.02 8.64 7.61
C LEU A 167 0.68 8.04 8.96
N SER A 168 -0.31 8.61 9.65
CA SER A 168 -0.90 8.00 10.84
C SER A 168 -2.40 7.96 10.68
N VAL A 169 -2.99 6.83 11.06
CA VAL A 169 -4.44 6.64 11.07
C VAL A 169 -4.89 6.58 12.52
N GLU A 170 -5.63 7.59 12.95
CA GLU A 170 -6.09 7.78 14.31
C GLU A 170 -7.61 8.03 14.34
N GLY A 171 -8.30 7.34 15.25
CA GLY A 171 -9.73 7.49 15.48
C GLY A 171 -10.52 6.30 14.96
N SER A 172 -11.80 6.53 14.62
CA SER A 172 -12.68 5.43 14.26
C SER A 172 -13.61 5.75 13.12
N CYS A 173 -13.85 4.75 12.27
CA CYS A 173 -14.86 4.83 11.21
C CYS A 173 -15.86 3.69 11.33
N ASP A 174 -17.09 3.97 10.89
CA ASP A 174 -18.12 2.96 10.72
C ASP A 174 -17.76 2.12 9.50
N MET A 175 -17.45 0.85 9.75
CA MET A 175 -17.18 -0.11 8.69
C MET A 175 -18.23 -1.19 8.73
N THR A 176 -18.72 -1.58 7.56
CA THR A 176 -19.69 -2.66 7.47
C THR A 176 -18.97 -3.95 7.79
N PHE A 177 -19.26 -4.57 8.93
CA PHE A 177 -18.63 -5.84 9.30
C PHE A 177 -18.92 -6.87 8.21
N PRO A 178 -17.89 -7.46 7.57
CA PRO A 178 -18.12 -8.52 6.61
C PRO A 178 -18.83 -9.64 7.36
N GLN A 179 -20.09 -9.91 7.02
CA GLN A 179 -20.79 -11.04 7.61
C GLN A 179 -19.94 -12.27 7.30
N LEU A 180 -19.43 -12.92 8.34
CA LEU A 180 -18.75 -14.20 8.17
C LEU A 180 -19.71 -15.08 7.36
N PRO A 181 -19.25 -15.70 6.25
CA PRO A 181 -20.08 -16.60 5.50
C PRO A 181 -20.63 -17.60 6.49
N ARG A 182 -21.97 -17.60 6.66
CA ARG A 182 -22.61 -18.60 7.52
C ARG A 182 -22.18 -19.94 6.98
N TYR A 183 -21.54 -20.75 7.83
CA TYR A 183 -21.21 -22.11 7.47
C TYR A 183 -22.48 -22.75 6.92
N LYS A 184 -22.47 -23.11 5.63
CA LYS A 184 -23.51 -23.99 5.11
C LYS A 184 -23.45 -25.23 5.97
N GLN A 185 -24.59 -25.68 6.49
CA GLN A 185 -24.64 -26.98 7.15
C GLN A 185 -23.95 -27.97 6.22
N ILE A 186 -22.84 -28.54 6.68
CA ILE A 186 -22.17 -29.61 5.97
C ILE A 186 -23.21 -30.71 5.90
N PRO A 187 -23.60 -31.19 4.70
CA PRO A 187 -24.49 -32.34 4.60
C PRO A 187 -23.89 -33.45 5.48
N GLU A 188 -24.69 -34.06 6.34
CA GLU A 188 -24.26 -35.19 7.18
C GLU A 188 -23.78 -36.32 6.27
N LYS A 189 -22.50 -36.27 5.89
CA LYS A 189 -21.82 -37.38 5.24
C LYS A 189 -21.24 -38.24 6.37
N PRO A 190 -21.40 -39.57 6.30
CA PRO A 190 -20.72 -40.44 7.24
C PRO A 190 -19.22 -40.13 7.22
N VAL A 191 -18.66 -39.86 8.40
CA VAL A 191 -17.23 -39.60 8.59
C VAL A 191 -16.48 -40.85 8.14
N GLN A 192 -15.93 -40.81 6.93
CA GLN A 192 -14.97 -41.82 6.51
C GLN A 192 -13.65 -41.55 7.27
N PRO A 193 -13.00 -42.56 7.86
CA PRO A 193 -11.72 -42.38 8.52
C PRO A 193 -10.72 -41.77 7.54
N PHE A 194 -10.07 -40.69 7.98
CA PHE A 194 -9.06 -39.97 7.22
C PHE A 194 -7.89 -40.92 6.90
N GLN A 195 -7.73 -41.31 5.63
CA GLN A 195 -6.56 -42.06 5.17
C GLN A 195 -5.42 -41.09 4.92
N TYR A 196 -4.34 -41.24 5.69
CA TYR A 196 -3.16 -40.38 5.69
C TYR A 196 -2.16 -40.76 4.59
N ASP A 197 -2.62 -41.07 3.38
CA ASP A 197 -1.73 -41.39 2.27
C ASP A 197 -1.77 -40.24 1.26
N GLN A 198 -0.80 -39.32 1.42
CA GLN A 198 -0.26 -38.34 0.45
C GLN A 198 -0.17 -36.91 1.01
N VAL A 199 0.96 -36.61 1.62
CA VAL A 199 1.60 -35.27 1.60
C VAL A 199 3.11 -35.58 1.50
N LEU A 200 3.87 -35.13 0.50
CA LEU A 200 4.28 -33.75 0.24
C LEU A 200 4.78 -33.64 -1.21
N SER A 201 4.21 -32.72 -1.98
CA SER A 201 4.93 -32.14 -3.13
C SER A 201 5.68 -30.90 -2.63
N PRO A 202 6.99 -30.75 -2.86
CA PRO A 202 7.71 -29.55 -2.50
C PRO A 202 7.23 -28.37 -3.36
N LEU A 203 6.85 -27.28 -2.71
CA LEU A 203 6.59 -26.00 -3.36
C LEU A 203 7.95 -25.41 -3.75
N VAL A 204 8.19 -25.23 -5.06
CA VAL A 204 9.39 -24.57 -5.61
C VAL A 204 9.04 -23.11 -5.88
N TRP A 205 9.82 -22.17 -5.35
CA TRP A 205 9.63 -20.74 -5.57
C TRP A 205 10.85 -20.11 -6.27
N ASP A 206 10.68 -19.89 -7.58
CA ASP A 206 11.30 -18.91 -8.49
C ASP A 206 12.65 -18.24 -8.15
N GLY A 207 13.72 -19.04 -8.03
CA GLY A 207 14.99 -18.97 -8.79
C GLY A 207 15.70 -17.64 -9.17
N GLN A 208 15.31 -16.45 -8.72
CA GLN A 208 15.94 -15.19 -9.10
C GLN A 208 16.60 -14.48 -7.91
N HIS A 209 17.92 -14.35 -7.98
CA HIS A 209 18.70 -13.48 -7.12
C HIS A 209 18.60 -12.03 -7.62
N VAL A 210 17.74 -11.23 -7.01
CA VAL A 210 17.77 -9.77 -7.18
C VAL A 210 18.72 -9.18 -6.14
N HIS A 211 19.92 -8.81 -6.56
CA HIS A 211 20.88 -8.06 -5.74
C HIS A 211 20.50 -6.58 -5.69
N ASP A 212 19.37 -6.25 -5.07
CA ASP A 212 19.02 -4.85 -4.83
C ASP A 212 19.52 -4.38 -3.46
N SER A 213 20.78 -3.94 -3.44
CA SER A 213 21.39 -3.33 -2.26
C SER A 213 20.63 -2.09 -1.73
N ALA A 214 19.81 -1.43 -2.54
CA ALA A 214 18.99 -0.30 -2.11
C ALA A 214 17.82 -0.77 -1.25
N SER A 215 17.04 -1.73 -1.77
CA SER A 215 15.93 -2.35 -1.05
C SER A 215 16.39 -3.01 0.24
N CYS A 216 17.52 -3.73 0.23
CA CYS A 216 18.06 -4.34 1.46
C CYS A 216 18.51 -3.28 2.48
N ARG A 217 19.15 -2.18 2.04
CA ARG A 217 19.56 -1.08 2.93
C ARG A 217 18.35 -0.36 3.51
N PHE A 218 17.30 -0.15 2.73
CA PHE A 218 16.07 0.45 3.21
C PHE A 218 15.33 -0.47 4.18
N ALA A 219 15.17 -1.75 3.87
CA ALA A 219 14.56 -2.71 4.79
C ALA A 219 15.35 -2.80 6.11
N ALA A 220 16.68 -2.83 6.03
CA ALA A 220 17.55 -2.82 7.21
C ALA A 220 17.47 -1.51 8.00
N TRP A 221 17.48 -0.36 7.33
CA TRP A 221 17.33 0.94 7.97
C TRP A 221 15.95 1.07 8.62
N SER A 222 14.87 0.73 7.91
CA SER A 222 13.49 0.73 8.42
C SER A 222 13.32 -0.17 9.65
N ALA A 223 13.96 -1.33 9.65
CA ALA A 223 14.01 -2.21 10.82
C ALA A 223 14.83 -1.59 11.98
N ALA A 224 15.94 -0.92 11.68
CA ALA A 224 16.83 -0.31 12.68
C ALA A 224 16.25 0.94 13.35
N VAL A 225 15.50 1.78 12.61
CA VAL A 225 14.87 2.99 13.17
C VAL A 225 13.48 2.74 13.75
N GLY A 226 13.03 1.49 13.81
CA GLY A 226 11.71 1.16 14.34
C GLY A 226 10.55 1.69 13.49
N LEU A 227 10.77 1.93 12.18
CA LEU A 227 9.68 2.25 11.23
C LEU A 227 8.75 1.06 10.98
N ALA A 228 9.00 -0.08 11.62
CA ALA A 228 8.03 -1.14 11.76
C ALA A 228 6.82 -0.65 12.57
N PHE A 229 5.76 -0.24 11.87
CA PHE A 229 4.35 -0.14 12.32
C PHE A 229 4.19 -0.20 13.84
N ASP A 230 4.34 0.95 14.51
CA ASP A 230 4.02 1.04 15.92
C ASP A 230 2.50 1.30 16.05
N ILE A 231 1.76 0.24 16.35
CA ILE A 231 0.34 0.28 16.68
C ILE A 231 0.29 0.06 18.19
N GLN A 232 -0.02 1.11 18.93
CA GLN A 232 -0.48 0.93 20.31
C GLN A 232 -1.89 0.40 20.25
N ASP A 233 -2.09 -0.86 20.67
CA ASP A 233 -3.43 -1.45 20.75
C ASP A 233 -4.28 -0.60 21.72
N GLY A 234 -5.15 0.23 21.15
CA GLY A 234 -6.19 0.92 21.88
C GLY A 234 -7.18 -0.08 22.46
N HIS A 235 -7.81 0.26 23.59
CA HIS A 235 -8.86 -0.54 24.19
C HIS A 235 -10.02 -0.74 23.20
N VAL A 236 -10.29 -1.99 22.82
CA VAL A 236 -11.47 -2.36 22.01
C VAL A 236 -12.75 -1.95 22.74
N VAL A 237 -13.38 -0.87 22.30
CA VAL A 237 -14.74 -0.50 22.74
C VAL A 237 -15.72 -1.47 22.08
N ARG A 238 -16.51 -2.18 22.89
CA ARG A 238 -17.44 -3.27 22.48
C ARG A 238 -18.66 -2.76 21.70
N SER A 239 -18.46 -2.16 20.54
CA SER A 239 -19.48 -1.85 19.54
C SER A 239 -19.11 -2.57 18.25
N PHE A 240 -19.90 -3.58 17.83
CA PHE A 240 -19.63 -4.43 16.67
C PHE A 240 -19.62 -3.70 15.30
N ARG A 241 -19.68 -2.36 15.27
CA ARG A 241 -19.76 -1.53 14.05
C ARG A 241 -18.61 -0.52 13.90
N GLN A 242 -17.77 -0.36 14.91
CA GLN A 242 -16.79 0.71 14.96
C GLN A 242 -15.37 0.12 14.98
N LEU A 243 -14.53 0.53 14.03
CA LEU A 243 -13.11 0.19 14.01
C LEU A 243 -12.32 1.33 14.67
N ASP A 244 -11.62 1.07 15.78
CA ASP A 244 -10.70 2.02 16.42
C ASP A 244 -9.28 1.86 15.85
N LEU A 245 -8.96 2.63 14.82
CA LEU A 245 -7.63 2.69 14.25
C LEU A 245 -6.75 3.59 15.10
N ARG A 246 -5.81 3.01 15.83
CA ARG A 246 -4.65 3.73 16.37
C ARG A 246 -3.39 3.13 15.79
N SER A 247 -3.10 3.48 14.55
CA SER A 247 -1.99 2.90 13.82
C SER A 247 -1.13 3.94 13.15
N ARG A 248 0.18 3.88 13.39
CA ARG A 248 1.15 4.60 12.55
C ARG A 248 1.47 3.76 11.35
N LEU A 249 1.12 4.27 10.16
CA LEU A 249 1.40 3.64 8.87
C LEU A 249 2.61 4.33 8.25
N PHE A 250 3.78 3.73 8.41
CA PHE A 250 4.96 4.19 7.69
C PHE A 250 4.96 3.57 6.30
N VAL A 251 4.68 4.38 5.28
CA VAL A 251 4.91 3.99 3.90
C VAL A 251 6.15 4.72 3.43
N GLY A 252 7.30 4.05 3.52
CA GLY A 252 8.54 4.58 2.99
C GLY A 252 8.76 4.10 1.57
N PHE A 253 8.93 5.06 0.68
CA PHE A 253 9.26 4.82 -0.71
C PHE A 253 10.78 4.86 -0.87
N VAL A 254 11.32 3.91 -1.61
CA VAL A 254 12.64 4.05 -2.23
C VAL A 254 12.39 4.12 -3.71
N VAL A 255 12.31 5.35 -4.23
CA VAL A 255 12.41 5.58 -5.66
C VAL A 255 13.90 5.85 -5.96
N ARG A 256 14.46 5.13 -6.92
CA ARG A 256 15.76 5.42 -7.53
C ARG A 256 15.53 5.93 -8.95
#